data_AF-A0A0A1XN91-F1
#
_entry.id   AF-A0A0A1XN91-F1
#
_cell.length_a   1.000
_cell.length_b   1.000
_cell.length_c   1.000
_cell.angle_alpha   90.00
_cell.angle_beta   90.00
_cell.angle_gamma   90.00
#
_symmetry.space_group_name_H-M   'P 1'
#
loop_
_entity.id
_entity.type
_entity.pdbx_description
1 polymer ?
#
loop_
_entity_poly.entity_id
_entity_poly.type
_entity_poly.pdbx_seq_one_letter_code
_entity_poly.pdbx_strand_id
1 'polypeptide(L)'
;MYEASHCSNESSEYELNGDTLDQLYKEQLQMLRELVFKQSHTEDIELCRKWLKIFSKTSKGEKMARNCLCSLMQQQLQEQGMLGEPFTNLQNCNRDLERVLHELDKQSFLSANYIQQAQTMRTYASHAKCSHCCQYYHRQKQGHSQELHYNLRHDAVCEACLYEYTNEGTGEPHLDGACGNCIYESNIYSKQCNIKDGRAGGDAGRLDELSTECEENEKLTENLLLRRELETLRLQLTEKEIENMRLKEIVEKCEMQNSNYENVLEGIRKNLLQGVKQALEQWNTETQPTFPMKLFEVLFRDFEMSEDFLTSIKAYDIEFEQIITKRFENELIKRKTKMRSHICRKLVKGKKRLQEKYEQKLRMQNWAQRLQLKLVKLKCFSALRQIFINAQLEKDGAAMNEKMWELLRVLEDKYQTIVNEIV
;
A
#
# COMPACT_ATOMS: atom_id res chain seq x y z
N MET A 1 17.18 -8.65 -61.26
CA MET A 1 16.01 -9.33 -60.67
C MET A 1 16.56 -10.33 -59.67
N TYR A 2 16.46 -10.22 -58.36
CA TYR A 2 15.53 -9.50 -57.47
C TYR A 2 16.32 -8.78 -56.37
N GLU A 3 15.92 -7.56 -56.03
CA GLU A 3 16.42 -6.81 -54.87
C GLU A 3 15.64 -7.24 -53.62
N ALA A 4 16.36 -7.65 -52.57
CA ALA A 4 15.78 -7.98 -51.27
C ALA A 4 15.66 -6.70 -50.44
N SER A 5 14.41 -6.26 -50.26
CA SER A 5 13.99 -5.15 -49.42
C SER A 5 14.20 -5.47 -47.93
N HIS A 6 15.25 -4.91 -47.34
CA HIS A 6 15.39 -4.82 -45.89
C HIS A 6 14.47 -3.71 -45.35
N CYS A 7 13.27 -4.10 -44.88
CA CYS A 7 12.45 -3.23 -44.04
C CYS A 7 12.99 -3.28 -42.60
N SER A 8 13.82 -2.29 -42.26
CA SER A 8 14.19 -1.98 -40.87
C SER A 8 12.94 -1.51 -40.12
N ASN A 9 12.54 -2.26 -39.09
CA ASN A 9 11.50 -1.85 -38.15
C ASN A 9 11.96 -0.60 -37.35
N GLU A 10 11.60 0.59 -37.82
CA GLU A 10 11.66 1.86 -37.07
C GLU A 10 10.52 1.91 -36.03
N SER A 11 10.56 1.04 -35.02
CA SER A 11 9.54 1.04 -33.95
C SER A 11 10.18 1.12 -32.55
N SER A 12 11.19 1.98 -32.36
CA SER A 12 11.86 2.19 -31.07
C SER A 12 11.81 3.62 -30.53
N GLU A 13 10.88 4.47 -31.00
CA GLU A 13 11.04 5.93 -30.84
C GLU A 13 10.44 6.55 -29.54
N TYR A 14 9.92 5.75 -28.61
CA TYR A 14 9.32 6.32 -27.38
C TYR A 14 9.70 5.60 -26.08
N GLU A 15 10.86 4.93 -26.01
CA GLU A 15 11.38 4.52 -24.70
C GLU A 15 11.80 5.75 -23.90
N LEU A 16 11.01 6.08 -22.87
CA LEU A 16 11.32 7.16 -21.93
C LEU A 16 12.74 6.98 -21.39
N ASN A 17 13.58 8.03 -21.52
CA ASN A 17 14.92 8.02 -20.96
C ASN A 17 14.88 7.66 -19.46
N GLY A 18 15.78 6.77 -19.03
CA GLY A 18 15.87 6.33 -17.64
C GLY A 18 16.07 7.46 -16.62
N ASP A 19 16.59 8.62 -17.04
CA ASP A 19 16.69 9.81 -16.18
C ASP A 19 15.33 10.45 -15.92
N THR A 20 14.47 10.50 -16.95
CA THR A 20 13.08 10.99 -16.84
C THR A 20 12.29 10.12 -15.88
N LEU A 21 12.46 8.79 -15.96
CA LEU A 21 11.82 7.85 -15.05
C LEU A 21 12.27 8.05 -13.59
N ASP A 22 13.54 8.36 -13.35
CA ASP A 22 14.03 8.66 -11.99
C ASP A 22 13.53 10.01 -11.47
N GLN A 23 13.38 11.00 -12.35
CA GLN A 23 12.79 12.28 -11.98
C GLN A 23 11.32 12.13 -11.58
N LEU A 24 10.52 11.43 -12.39
CA LEU A 24 9.13 11.10 -12.07
C LEU A 24 9.01 10.35 -10.74
N TYR A 25 9.89 9.38 -10.50
CA TYR A 25 9.91 8.65 -9.23
C TYR A 25 10.18 9.55 -8.02
N LYS A 26 11.07 10.55 -8.14
CA LYS A 26 11.35 11.48 -7.04
C LYS A 26 10.13 12.33 -6.69
N GLU A 27 9.40 12.79 -7.69
CA GLU A 27 8.17 13.57 -7.52
C GLU A 27 7.08 12.72 -6.86
N GLN A 28 6.88 11.50 -7.37
CA GLN A 28 6.01 10.48 -6.78
C GLN A 28 6.36 10.18 -5.32
N LEU A 29 7.65 10.01 -5.01
CA LEU A 29 8.12 9.73 -3.66
C LEU A 29 7.80 10.87 -2.68
N GLN A 30 7.83 12.12 -3.15
CA GLN A 30 7.47 13.26 -2.33
C GLN A 30 5.98 13.26 -1.99
N MET A 31 5.11 13.01 -2.98
CA MET A 31 3.66 12.92 -2.76
C MET A 31 3.30 11.74 -1.84
N LEU A 32 3.90 10.57 -2.06
CA LEU A 32 3.66 9.39 -1.24
C LEU A 32 4.04 9.63 0.22
N ARG A 33 5.14 10.33 0.51
CA ARG A 33 5.52 10.68 1.90
C ARG A 33 4.46 11.54 2.59
N GLU A 34 3.83 12.44 1.84
CA GLU A 34 2.76 13.29 2.37
C GLU A 34 1.48 12.48 2.63
N LEU A 35 1.12 11.57 1.73
CA LEU A 35 -0.03 10.66 1.91
C LEU A 35 0.17 9.75 3.13
N VAL A 36 1.33 9.11 3.23
CA VAL A 36 1.67 8.20 4.33
C VAL A 36 1.63 8.90 5.68
N PHE A 37 2.06 10.16 5.73
CA PHE A 37 2.02 10.95 6.97
C PHE A 37 0.61 11.42 7.35
N LYS A 38 -0.27 11.67 6.36
CA LYS A 38 -1.60 12.23 6.61
C LYS A 38 -2.66 11.18 6.91
N GLN A 39 -2.61 10.02 6.26
CA GLN A 39 -3.80 9.14 6.14
C GLN A 39 -3.54 7.67 6.43
N SER A 40 -2.30 7.21 6.51
CA SER A 40 -2.03 5.78 6.61
C SER A 40 -2.16 5.23 8.02
N HIS A 41 -2.76 4.04 8.12
CA HIS A 41 -2.69 3.23 9.33
C HIS A 41 -1.25 2.79 9.63
N THR A 42 -0.97 2.48 10.89
CA THR A 42 0.37 2.07 11.35
C THR A 42 0.93 0.88 10.56
N GLU A 43 0.07 -0.07 10.19
CA GLU A 43 0.44 -1.26 9.41
C GLU A 43 0.88 -0.91 7.98
N ASP A 44 0.13 -0.02 7.32
CA ASP A 44 0.46 0.45 5.96
C ASP A 44 1.75 1.26 5.92
N ILE A 45 2.08 2.00 6.99
CA ILE A 45 3.35 2.73 7.11
C ILE A 45 4.53 1.75 7.01
N GLU A 46 4.43 0.57 7.65
CA GLU A 46 5.49 -0.44 7.59
C GLU A 46 5.60 -1.08 6.21
N LEU A 47 4.46 -1.38 5.57
CA LEU A 47 4.41 -1.90 4.20
C LEU A 47 5.01 -0.89 3.21
N CYS A 48 4.60 0.38 3.27
CA CYS A 48 5.18 1.47 2.48
C CYS A 48 6.70 1.52 2.66
N ARG A 49 7.19 1.44 3.91
CA ARG A 49 8.64 1.48 4.18
C ARG A 49 9.39 0.32 3.53
N LYS A 50 8.81 -0.89 3.56
CA LYS A 50 9.40 -2.09 2.94
C LYS A 50 9.47 -1.92 1.42
N TRP A 51 8.36 -1.54 0.79
CA TRP A 51 8.30 -1.33 -0.67
C TRP A 51 9.17 -0.18 -1.16
N LEU A 52 9.22 0.94 -0.44
CA LEU A 52 10.11 2.05 -0.80
C LEU A 52 11.58 1.67 -0.77
N LYS A 53 11.97 0.74 0.12
CA LYS A 53 13.31 0.17 0.12
C LYS A 53 13.57 -0.67 -1.13
N ILE A 54 12.59 -1.42 -1.62
CA ILE A 54 12.68 -2.17 -2.88
C ILE A 54 12.79 -1.22 -4.07
N PHE A 55 11.91 -0.22 -4.16
CA PHE A 55 11.93 0.80 -5.22
C PHE A 55 13.25 1.58 -5.30
N SER A 56 13.92 1.79 -4.16
CA SER A 56 15.24 2.44 -4.14
C SER A 56 16.39 1.58 -4.70
N LYS A 57 16.19 0.26 -4.82
CA LYS A 57 17.18 -0.71 -5.28
C LYS A 57 16.90 -1.26 -6.68
N THR A 58 15.85 -0.77 -7.33
CA THR A 58 15.40 -1.25 -8.63
C THR A 58 16.49 -1.13 -9.69
N SER A 59 16.61 -2.15 -10.54
CA SER A 59 17.55 -2.19 -11.66
C SER A 59 17.16 -1.19 -12.77
N LYS A 60 18.04 -0.98 -13.77
CA LYS A 60 17.75 -0.07 -14.89
C LYS A 60 16.54 -0.51 -15.72
N GLY A 61 16.34 -1.82 -15.91
CA GLY A 61 15.21 -2.37 -16.67
C GLY A 61 13.87 -2.16 -15.98
N GLU A 62 13.82 -2.36 -14.67
CA GLU A 62 12.59 -2.32 -13.89
C GLU A 62 12.12 -0.89 -13.50
N LYS A 63 12.78 0.16 -13.98
CA LYS A 63 12.45 1.56 -13.61
C LYS A 63 11.01 1.94 -13.95
N MET A 64 10.51 1.47 -15.10
CA MET A 64 9.13 1.69 -15.49
C MET A 64 8.18 0.98 -14.53
N ALA A 65 8.47 -0.28 -14.20
CA ALA A 65 7.66 -1.07 -13.29
C ALA A 65 7.58 -0.46 -11.88
N ARG A 66 8.71 0.02 -11.37
CA ARG A 66 8.78 0.79 -10.12
C ARG A 66 7.83 1.98 -10.14
N ASN A 67 7.85 2.78 -11.20
CA ASN A 67 7.03 3.98 -11.29
C ASN A 67 5.53 3.63 -11.35
N CYS A 68 5.14 2.58 -12.08
CA CYS A 68 3.76 2.10 -12.12
C CYS A 68 3.29 1.62 -10.74
N LEU A 69 4.07 0.79 -10.05
CA LEU A 69 3.75 0.32 -8.70
C LEU A 69 3.73 1.46 -7.68
N CYS A 70 4.62 2.45 -7.79
CA CYS A 70 4.59 3.63 -6.92
C CYS A 70 3.32 4.47 -7.15
N SER A 71 2.85 4.58 -8.40
CA SER A 71 1.59 5.26 -8.74
C SER A 71 0.38 4.51 -8.16
N LEU A 72 0.35 3.18 -8.32
CA LEU A 72 -0.72 2.34 -7.76
C LEU A 72 -0.78 2.44 -6.23
N MET A 73 0.38 2.46 -5.56
CA MET A 73 0.46 2.64 -4.12
C MET A 73 -0.13 3.99 -3.68
N GLN A 74 0.19 5.07 -4.40
CA GLN A 74 -0.38 6.39 -4.13
C GLN A 74 -1.89 6.39 -4.31
N GLN A 75 -2.37 5.80 -5.40
CA GLN A 75 -3.80 5.71 -5.69
C GLN A 75 -4.55 4.96 -4.58
N GLN A 76 -4.08 3.78 -4.17
CA GLN A 76 -4.72 3.01 -3.10
C GLN A 76 -4.75 3.80 -1.78
N LEU A 77 -3.65 4.43 -1.39
CA LEU A 77 -3.62 5.26 -0.18
C LEU A 77 -4.55 6.48 -0.27
N GLN A 78 -4.65 7.11 -1.44
CA GLN A 78 -5.48 8.29 -1.63
C GLN A 78 -6.98 7.97 -1.73
N GLU A 79 -7.36 6.88 -2.40
CA GLU A 79 -8.74 6.51 -2.66
C GLU A 79 -9.33 5.61 -1.58
N GLN A 80 -8.54 4.65 -1.09
CA GLN A 80 -9.00 3.60 -0.17
C GLN A 80 -8.53 3.84 1.27
N GLY A 81 -7.52 4.71 1.46
CA GLY A 81 -6.93 4.97 2.78
C GLY A 81 -6.04 3.84 3.32
N MET A 82 -5.95 2.72 2.60
CA MET A 82 -5.20 1.53 3.01
C MET A 82 -4.54 0.85 1.80
N LEU A 83 -3.52 0.02 2.05
CA LEU A 83 -2.89 -0.77 0.99
C LEU A 83 -3.57 -2.12 0.82
N GLY A 84 -3.82 -2.51 -0.43
CA GLY A 84 -4.25 -3.85 -0.83
C GLY A 84 -3.17 -4.58 -1.61
N GLU A 85 -3.56 -5.61 -2.36
CA GLU A 85 -2.66 -6.28 -3.30
C GLU A 85 -2.19 -5.29 -4.39
N PRO A 86 -0.90 -5.33 -4.82
CA PRO A 86 0.10 -6.36 -4.51
C PRO A 86 0.86 -6.13 -3.18
N PHE A 87 0.58 -5.04 -2.46
CA PHE A 87 1.47 -4.52 -1.44
C PHE A 87 1.40 -5.27 -0.11
N THR A 88 0.24 -5.86 0.18
CA THR A 88 -0.01 -6.72 1.35
C THR A 88 0.76 -8.03 1.29
N ASN A 89 0.99 -8.58 0.08
CA ASN A 89 1.79 -9.78 -0.08
C ASN A 89 3.29 -9.49 -0.09
N LEU A 90 3.93 -9.65 1.08
CA LEU A 90 5.36 -9.41 1.26
C LEU A 90 6.27 -10.32 0.42
N GLN A 91 5.79 -11.45 -0.09
CA GLN A 91 6.58 -12.28 -1.01
C GLN A 91 6.91 -11.54 -2.31
N ASN A 92 6.04 -10.60 -2.72
CA ASN A 92 6.28 -9.78 -3.90
C ASN A 92 7.49 -8.84 -3.74
N CYS A 93 7.94 -8.53 -2.52
CA CYS A 93 9.14 -7.71 -2.29
C CYS A 93 10.44 -8.38 -2.79
N ASN A 94 10.42 -9.71 -2.97
CA ASN A 94 11.59 -10.49 -3.41
C ASN A 94 11.50 -10.89 -4.89
N ARG A 95 10.48 -10.40 -5.60
CA ARG A 95 10.22 -10.75 -7.00
C ARG A 95 10.62 -9.59 -7.90
N ASP A 96 10.81 -9.93 -9.17
CA ASP A 96 10.99 -8.96 -10.24
C ASP A 96 9.73 -8.09 -10.38
N LEU A 97 9.91 -6.77 -10.45
CA LEU A 97 8.79 -5.82 -10.41
C LEU A 97 7.92 -5.90 -11.67
N GLU A 98 8.49 -6.24 -12.83
CA GLU A 98 7.73 -6.42 -14.06
C GLU A 98 6.82 -7.63 -13.97
N ARG A 99 7.29 -8.73 -13.36
CA ARG A 99 6.45 -9.91 -13.11
C ARG A 99 5.27 -9.60 -12.20
N VAL A 100 5.50 -8.81 -11.13
CA VAL A 100 4.43 -8.40 -10.21
C VAL A 100 3.38 -7.59 -10.96
N LEU A 101 3.78 -6.64 -11.81
CA LEU A 101 2.83 -5.86 -12.63
C LEU A 101 2.07 -6.71 -13.64
N HIS A 102 2.76 -7.64 -14.31
CA HIS A 102 2.12 -8.50 -15.29
C HIS A 102 1.06 -9.43 -14.66
N GLU A 103 1.27 -9.85 -13.41
CA GLU A 103 0.25 -10.60 -12.65
C GLU A 103 -0.94 -9.73 -12.26
N LEU A 104 -0.71 -8.48 -11.88
CA LEU A 104 -1.80 -7.53 -11.60
C LEU A 104 -2.63 -7.24 -12.85
N ASP A 105 -1.97 -7.11 -14.00
CA ASP A 105 -2.67 -6.88 -15.28
C ASP A 105 -3.56 -8.09 -15.64
N LYS A 106 -3.03 -9.30 -15.46
CA LYS A 106 -3.81 -10.54 -15.59
C LYS A 106 -4.99 -10.59 -14.61
N GLN A 107 -4.78 -10.26 -13.34
CA GLN A 107 -5.85 -10.23 -12.34
C GLN A 107 -6.90 -9.17 -12.66
N SER A 108 -6.49 -8.01 -13.17
CA SER A 108 -7.38 -6.92 -13.57
C SER A 108 -8.23 -7.32 -14.78
N PHE A 109 -7.64 -8.04 -15.74
CA PHE A 109 -8.37 -8.61 -16.88
C PHE A 109 -9.41 -9.65 -16.44
N LEU A 110 -9.06 -10.52 -15.48
CA LEU A 110 -9.98 -11.52 -14.93
C LEU A 110 -11.11 -10.88 -14.13
N SER A 111 -10.81 -9.87 -13.31
CA SER A 111 -11.82 -9.18 -12.51
C SER A 111 -12.77 -8.36 -13.37
N ALA A 112 -12.28 -7.69 -14.41
CA ALA A 112 -13.11 -6.98 -15.39
C ALA A 112 -14.06 -7.95 -16.13
N ASN A 113 -13.56 -9.10 -16.57
CA ASN A 113 -14.38 -10.12 -17.22
C ASN A 113 -15.42 -10.71 -16.27
N TYR A 114 -15.06 -10.98 -15.01
CA TYR A 114 -16.00 -11.50 -14.02
C TYR A 114 -17.10 -10.48 -13.69
N ILE A 115 -16.76 -9.19 -13.56
CA ILE A 115 -17.75 -8.11 -13.35
C ILE A 115 -18.68 -7.98 -14.56
N GLN A 116 -18.15 -8.05 -15.78
CA GLN A 116 -18.95 -8.00 -17.01
C GLN A 116 -19.87 -9.23 -17.13
N GLN A 117 -19.40 -10.42 -16.72
CA GLN A 117 -20.20 -11.64 -16.68
C GLN A 117 -21.30 -11.59 -15.60
N ALA A 118 -21.00 -11.01 -14.43
CA ALA A 118 -21.98 -10.80 -13.36
C ALA A 118 -23.04 -9.75 -13.75
N GLN A 119 -22.65 -8.70 -14.47
CA GLN A 119 -23.58 -7.69 -15.00
C GLN A 119 -24.46 -8.26 -16.09
N THR A 120 -23.92 -9.06 -17.02
CA THR A 120 -24.73 -9.75 -18.04
C THR A 120 -25.71 -10.72 -17.38
N MET A 121 -25.27 -11.53 -16.41
CA MET A 121 -26.16 -12.40 -15.61
C MET A 121 -27.27 -11.62 -14.88
N ARG A 122 -26.97 -10.44 -14.33
CA ARG A 122 -27.99 -9.57 -13.70
C ARG A 122 -28.97 -8.99 -14.71
N THR A 123 -28.54 -8.64 -15.92
CA THR A 123 -29.46 -8.23 -16.98
C THR A 123 -30.36 -9.39 -17.44
N TYR A 124 -29.84 -10.61 -17.54
CA TYR A 124 -30.67 -11.79 -17.83
C TYR A 124 -31.70 -12.05 -16.71
N ALA A 125 -31.31 -11.91 -15.44
CA ALA A 125 -32.22 -12.04 -14.30
C ALA A 125 -33.27 -10.92 -14.20
N SER A 126 -32.96 -9.69 -14.66
CA SER A 126 -33.92 -8.58 -14.68
C SER A 126 -34.91 -8.68 -15.84
N HIS A 127 -34.50 -9.27 -16.98
CA HIS A 127 -35.40 -9.57 -18.10
C HIS A 127 -36.40 -10.70 -17.80
N ALA A 128 -36.06 -11.64 -16.90
CA ALA A 128 -36.99 -12.67 -16.42
C ALA A 128 -38.17 -12.10 -15.60
N LYS A 129 -38.07 -10.86 -15.11
CA LYS A 129 -39.13 -10.17 -14.36
C LYS A 129 -39.80 -9.02 -15.14
N CYS A 130 -39.36 -8.75 -16.38
CA CYS A 130 -39.95 -7.70 -17.21
C CYS A 130 -41.23 -8.23 -17.92
N SER A 131 -42.40 -7.83 -17.41
CA SER A 131 -43.71 -8.21 -17.95
C SER A 131 -43.90 -7.82 -19.44
N HIS A 132 -43.23 -6.76 -19.90
CA HIS A 132 -43.26 -6.32 -21.29
C HIS A 132 -42.48 -7.24 -22.25
N CYS A 133 -41.36 -7.84 -21.79
CA CYS A 133 -40.60 -8.80 -22.59
C CYS A 133 -41.30 -10.18 -22.66
N CYS A 134 -41.98 -10.61 -21.59
CA CYS A 134 -42.79 -11.84 -21.60
C CYS A 134 -43.97 -11.77 -22.58
N GLN A 135 -44.58 -10.60 -22.77
CA GLN A 135 -45.70 -10.44 -23.71
C GLN A 135 -45.25 -10.53 -25.18
N TYR A 136 -44.05 -10.05 -25.50
CA TYR A 136 -43.52 -10.14 -26.87
C TYR A 136 -43.15 -11.58 -27.24
N TYR A 137 -42.57 -12.34 -26.30
CA TYR A 137 -42.24 -13.76 -26.49
C TYR A 137 -43.49 -14.66 -26.59
N HIS A 138 -44.58 -14.32 -25.89
CA HIS A 138 -45.84 -15.06 -26.01
C HIS A 138 -46.63 -14.73 -27.29
N ARG A 139 -46.50 -13.51 -27.83
CA ARG A 139 -47.24 -13.11 -29.06
C ARG A 139 -46.71 -13.77 -30.32
N GLN A 140 -45.42 -14.13 -30.40
CA GLN A 140 -44.88 -14.89 -31.52
C GLN A 140 -45.23 -16.38 -31.49
N LYS A 141 -45.66 -16.93 -30.35
CA LYS A 141 -45.99 -18.36 -30.22
C LYS A 141 -47.42 -18.73 -30.66
N GLN A 142 -48.25 -17.77 -31.08
CA GLN A 142 -49.63 -18.01 -31.52
C GLN A 142 -49.89 -17.72 -33.01
N GLY A 143 -48.84 -17.50 -33.81
CA GLY A 143 -49.00 -17.28 -35.25
C GLY A 143 -48.02 -18.14 -36.05
N HIS A 144 -48.58 -19.10 -36.79
CA HIS A 144 -47.94 -19.93 -37.82
C HIS A 144 -47.11 -21.12 -37.35
N SER A 145 -47.77 -22.28 -37.44
CA SER A 145 -47.15 -23.53 -37.87
C SER A 145 -46.62 -23.32 -39.29
N GLN A 146 -45.31 -23.12 -39.41
CA GLN A 146 -44.59 -23.44 -40.64
C GLN A 146 -43.20 -23.91 -40.26
N GLU A 147 -42.88 -25.12 -40.74
CA GLU A 147 -41.58 -25.76 -40.66
C GLU A 147 -40.48 -24.83 -41.13
N LEU A 148 -39.56 -24.48 -40.24
CA LEU A 148 -38.23 -24.05 -40.64
C LEU A 148 -37.20 -24.75 -39.77
N HIS A 149 -36.54 -25.73 -40.39
CA HIS A 149 -35.25 -26.26 -39.99
C HIS A 149 -34.26 -25.09 -39.78
N TYR A 150 -33.82 -24.88 -38.55
CA TYR A 150 -32.52 -24.26 -38.30
C TYR A 150 -31.77 -24.98 -37.19
N ASN A 151 -30.64 -25.57 -37.59
CA ASN A 151 -29.56 -25.99 -36.73
C ASN A 151 -28.98 -24.75 -36.03
N LEU A 152 -29.03 -24.72 -34.69
CA LEU A 152 -28.12 -23.92 -33.88
C LEU A 152 -27.69 -24.75 -32.67
N ARG A 153 -26.54 -25.42 -32.86
CA ARG A 153 -25.63 -25.76 -31.77
C ARG A 153 -25.17 -24.45 -31.14
N HIS A 154 -25.49 -24.24 -29.88
CA HIS A 154 -24.62 -23.72 -28.80
C HIS A 154 -25.52 -23.58 -27.57
N ASP A 155 -25.19 -24.28 -26.48
CA ASP A 155 -24.84 -23.60 -25.24
C ASP A 155 -24.50 -24.56 -24.10
N ALA A 156 -23.26 -24.37 -23.63
CA ALA A 156 -22.83 -24.33 -22.25
C ALA A 156 -23.53 -25.27 -21.26
N VAL A 157 -22.92 -26.44 -21.08
CA VAL A 157 -22.95 -27.17 -19.82
C VAL A 157 -22.42 -26.23 -18.72
N CYS A 158 -23.24 -25.95 -17.73
CA CYS A 158 -22.88 -25.19 -16.53
C CYS A 158 -21.90 -26.02 -15.70
N GLU A 159 -20.60 -25.71 -15.83
CA GLU A 159 -19.49 -26.38 -15.14
C GLU A 159 -19.31 -25.86 -13.71
N ALA A 160 -20.41 -25.74 -12.95
CA ALA A 160 -20.42 -25.18 -11.59
C ALA A 160 -20.59 -26.23 -10.47
N CYS A 161 -20.32 -27.51 -10.75
CA CYS A 161 -20.44 -28.59 -9.74
C CYS A 161 -19.13 -29.35 -9.47
N LEU A 162 -17.96 -28.76 -9.72
CA LEU A 162 -16.68 -29.38 -9.37
C LEU A 162 -15.76 -28.31 -8.76
N TYR A 163 -15.83 -28.12 -7.44
CA TYR A 163 -14.68 -27.82 -6.57
C TYR A 163 -15.12 -27.76 -5.10
N GLU A 164 -15.28 -28.93 -4.48
CA GLU A 164 -15.06 -29.10 -3.04
C GLU A 164 -14.22 -30.36 -2.87
N TYR A 165 -12.90 -30.20 -2.83
CA TYR A 165 -11.97 -31.09 -2.14
C TYR A 165 -10.60 -30.42 -2.13
N THR A 166 -10.21 -29.89 -0.97
CA THR A 166 -8.90 -30.04 -0.31
C THR A 166 -8.85 -29.08 0.87
N ASN A 167 -9.07 -29.60 2.08
CA ASN A 167 -8.34 -29.16 3.26
C ASN A 167 -8.42 -30.26 4.32
N GLU A 168 -7.49 -31.21 4.24
CA GLU A 168 -7.04 -31.97 5.40
C GLU A 168 -6.14 -31.03 6.22
N GLY A 169 -6.64 -30.60 7.38
CA GLY A 169 -5.92 -29.80 8.34
C GLY A 169 -6.24 -30.31 9.73
N THR A 170 -5.47 -31.30 10.18
CA THR A 170 -5.45 -31.83 11.54
C THR A 170 -5.24 -30.71 12.56
N GLY A 171 -6.19 -30.55 13.48
CA GLY A 171 -6.06 -29.70 14.65
C GLY A 171 -7.15 -30.03 15.66
N GLU A 172 -6.83 -30.91 16.61
CA GLU A 172 -7.57 -31.06 17.87
C GLU A 172 -7.71 -29.69 18.58
N PRO A 173 -8.81 -29.48 19.33
CA PRO A 173 -8.70 -29.77 20.75
C PRO A 173 -9.91 -30.48 21.36
N HIS A 174 -9.57 -31.40 22.25
CA HIS A 174 -10.32 -31.84 23.44
C HIS A 174 -11.32 -30.80 23.98
N LEU A 175 -12.55 -31.24 24.28
CA LEU A 175 -13.23 -30.97 25.55
C LEU A 175 -14.44 -31.91 25.75
N ASP A 176 -14.50 -32.43 26.97
CA ASP A 176 -15.45 -33.39 27.51
C ASP A 176 -16.92 -32.96 27.44
N GLY A 177 -17.82 -33.95 27.34
CA GLY A 177 -19.24 -33.74 27.56
C GLY A 177 -20.07 -35.00 27.43
N ALA A 178 -20.27 -35.69 28.54
CA ALA A 178 -21.04 -36.92 28.68
C ALA A 178 -22.48 -36.85 28.14
N CYS A 179 -22.93 -37.92 27.49
CA CYS A 179 -24.29 -38.47 27.50
C CYS A 179 -24.24 -39.77 26.69
N GLY A 180 -24.36 -40.96 27.30
CA GLY A 180 -25.64 -41.49 27.74
C GLY A 180 -25.91 -42.76 26.94
N ASN A 181 -25.51 -43.90 27.51
CA ASN A 181 -25.71 -45.24 26.95
C ASN A 181 -27.18 -45.47 26.56
N CYS A 182 -27.46 -45.62 25.26
CA CYS A 182 -28.68 -46.27 24.79
C CYS A 182 -28.33 -47.72 24.43
N ILE A 183 -28.51 -48.60 25.40
CA ILE A 183 -28.57 -50.05 25.21
C ILE A 183 -29.92 -50.33 24.56
N TYR A 184 -29.94 -50.62 23.26
CA TYR A 184 -31.11 -51.19 22.60
C TYR A 184 -30.96 -52.71 22.61
N GLU A 185 -31.46 -53.35 23.68
CA GLU A 185 -31.69 -54.79 23.72
C GLU A 185 -32.80 -55.14 22.72
N SER A 186 -32.39 -55.63 21.54
CA SER A 186 -33.31 -56.21 20.58
C SER A 186 -33.63 -57.65 20.99
N ASN A 187 -34.53 -57.81 21.97
CA ASN A 187 -35.15 -59.09 22.31
C ASN A 187 -36.24 -59.42 21.29
N ILE A 188 -35.83 -59.91 20.12
CA ILE A 188 -36.77 -60.52 19.16
C ILE A 188 -37.01 -61.96 19.61
N TYR A 189 -38.24 -62.22 20.05
CA TYR A 189 -38.79 -63.55 20.28
C TYR A 189 -38.62 -64.44 19.04
N SER A 190 -37.61 -65.30 19.04
CA SER A 190 -37.51 -66.45 18.13
C SER A 190 -38.43 -67.56 18.62
N LYS A 191 -39.74 -67.39 18.40
CA LYS A 191 -40.71 -68.46 18.63
C LYS A 191 -40.60 -69.47 17.48
N GLN A 192 -39.76 -70.49 17.70
CA GLN A 192 -39.66 -71.68 16.85
C GLN A 192 -41.03 -72.37 16.75
N CYS A 193 -41.72 -72.19 15.62
CA CYS A 193 -42.83 -73.05 15.23
C CYS A 193 -42.28 -74.31 14.57
N ASN A 194 -41.99 -75.33 15.39
CA ASN A 194 -41.92 -76.72 14.95
C ASN A 194 -43.34 -77.19 14.60
N ILE A 195 -43.72 -77.15 13.33
CA ILE A 195 -44.92 -77.85 12.85
C ILE A 195 -44.44 -79.05 12.04
N LYS A 196 -44.65 -80.22 12.65
CA LYS A 196 -44.37 -81.54 12.06
C LYS A 196 -45.38 -81.83 10.96
N ASP A 197 -44.87 -82.42 9.88
CA ASP A 197 -45.61 -82.99 8.77
C ASP A 197 -46.70 -83.97 9.23
N GLY A 198 -47.93 -83.66 8.85
CA GLY A 198 -49.09 -84.52 8.96
C GLY A 198 -49.96 -84.35 7.72
N ARG A 199 -49.98 -85.39 6.89
CA ARG A 199 -50.83 -85.60 5.70
C ARG A 199 -52.23 -84.98 5.83
N ALA A 200 -52.67 -84.28 4.80
CA ALA A 200 -53.75 -84.68 3.88
C ALA A 200 -54.23 -83.46 3.09
N GLY A 201 -54.45 -83.65 1.79
CA GLY A 201 -54.80 -82.59 0.85
C GLY A 201 -56.06 -81.81 1.21
N GLY A 202 -56.06 -80.55 0.82
CA GLY A 202 -57.20 -79.65 0.90
C GLY A 202 -56.73 -78.20 0.93
N ASP A 203 -56.92 -77.52 -0.19
CA ASP A 203 -57.09 -76.06 -0.27
C ASP A 203 -55.83 -75.17 -0.37
N ALA A 204 -55.13 -75.27 -1.49
CA ALA A 204 -54.00 -74.39 -1.85
C ALA A 204 -54.39 -72.91 -2.06
N GLY A 205 -55.68 -72.59 -2.25
CA GLY A 205 -56.15 -71.20 -2.37
C GLY A 205 -56.05 -70.41 -1.06
N ARG A 206 -56.10 -71.09 0.09
CA ARG A 206 -56.15 -70.43 1.40
C ARG A 206 -54.78 -69.99 1.94
N LEU A 207 -53.68 -70.53 1.40
CA LEU A 207 -52.31 -70.12 1.76
C LEU A 207 -51.89 -68.84 1.04
N ASP A 208 -52.38 -68.61 -0.17
CA ASP A 208 -52.10 -67.39 -0.94
C ASP A 208 -52.81 -66.17 -0.30
N GLU A 209 -54.07 -66.35 0.14
CA GLU A 209 -54.81 -65.33 0.89
C GLU A 209 -54.08 -64.92 2.19
N LEU A 210 -53.56 -65.87 2.97
CA LEU A 210 -52.81 -65.56 4.20
C LEU A 210 -51.46 -64.89 3.93
N SER A 211 -50.80 -65.19 2.80
CA SER A 211 -49.57 -64.51 2.39
C SER A 211 -49.83 -63.04 2.06
N THR A 212 -50.90 -62.76 1.31
CA THR A 212 -51.29 -61.38 0.96
C THR A 212 -51.67 -60.57 2.20
N GLU A 213 -52.37 -61.17 3.17
CA GLU A 213 -52.73 -60.50 4.44
C GLU A 213 -51.49 -60.16 5.29
N CYS A 214 -50.45 -61.00 5.27
CA CYS A 214 -49.20 -60.73 5.97
C CYS A 214 -48.45 -59.53 5.37
N GLU A 215 -48.33 -59.48 4.04
CA GLU A 215 -47.69 -58.37 3.33
C GLU A 215 -48.45 -57.04 3.52
N GLU A 216 -49.79 -57.09 3.54
CA GLU A 216 -50.61 -55.91 3.81
C GLU A 216 -50.43 -55.40 5.25
N ASN A 217 -50.33 -56.31 6.23
CA ASN A 217 -50.06 -55.93 7.63
C ASN A 217 -48.65 -55.36 7.83
N GLU A 218 -47.64 -55.88 7.12
CA GLU A 218 -46.28 -55.31 7.13
C GLU A 218 -46.27 -53.90 6.55
N LYS A 219 -46.89 -53.69 5.38
CA LYS A 219 -47.03 -52.36 4.76
C LYS A 219 -47.80 -51.39 5.66
N LEU A 220 -48.85 -51.86 6.35
CA LEU A 220 -49.59 -51.04 7.29
C LEU A 220 -48.72 -50.63 8.49
N THR A 221 -47.94 -51.57 9.03
CA THR A 221 -47.02 -51.31 10.14
C THR A 221 -45.92 -50.32 9.75
N GLU A 222 -45.32 -50.50 8.58
CA GLU A 222 -44.34 -49.57 8.01
C GLU A 222 -44.96 -48.18 7.79
N ASN A 223 -46.17 -48.11 7.24
CA ASN A 223 -46.87 -46.83 7.05
C ASN A 223 -47.12 -46.12 8.38
N LEU A 224 -47.46 -46.86 9.44
CA LEU A 224 -47.62 -46.30 10.78
C LEU A 224 -46.31 -45.79 11.37
N LEU A 225 -45.19 -46.50 11.16
CA LEU A 225 -43.87 -46.06 11.58
C LEU A 225 -43.43 -44.78 10.85
N LEU A 226 -43.56 -44.76 9.53
CA LEU A 226 -43.25 -43.57 8.71
C LEU A 226 -44.11 -42.37 9.09
N ARG A 227 -45.40 -42.57 9.41
CA ARG A 227 -46.25 -41.48 9.94
C ARG A 227 -45.76 -40.93 11.27
N ARG A 228 -45.31 -41.80 12.18
CA ARG A 228 -44.75 -41.36 13.48
C ARG A 228 -43.44 -40.62 13.30
N GLU A 229 -42.57 -41.09 12.42
CA GLU A 229 -41.30 -40.43 12.09
C GLU A 229 -41.56 -39.06 11.46
N LEU A 230 -42.47 -38.98 10.50
CA LEU A 230 -42.87 -37.73 9.86
C LEU A 230 -43.43 -36.73 10.87
N GLU A 231 -44.27 -37.16 11.81
CA GLU A 231 -44.81 -36.29 12.85
C GLU A 231 -43.71 -35.83 13.85
N THR A 232 -42.75 -36.71 14.15
CA THR A 232 -41.59 -36.36 15.00
C THR A 232 -40.72 -35.30 14.32
N LEU A 233 -40.44 -35.46 13.02
CA LEU A 233 -39.68 -34.48 12.24
C LEU A 233 -40.42 -33.15 12.12
N ARG A 234 -41.76 -33.15 12.00
CA ARG A 234 -42.57 -31.93 12.03
C ARG A 234 -42.44 -31.20 13.36
N LEU A 235 -42.51 -31.91 14.49
CA LEU A 235 -42.32 -31.31 15.81
C LEU A 235 -40.91 -30.71 15.96
N GLN A 236 -39.88 -31.44 15.55
CA GLN A 236 -38.50 -30.94 15.56
C GLN A 236 -38.32 -29.70 14.68
N LEU A 237 -38.96 -29.66 13.50
CA LEU A 237 -38.94 -28.49 12.64
C LEU A 237 -39.58 -27.28 13.35
N THR A 238 -40.76 -27.45 13.96
CA THR A 238 -41.42 -26.36 14.70
C THR A 238 -40.60 -25.90 15.92
N GLU A 239 -39.92 -26.81 16.62
CA GLU A 239 -39.01 -26.47 17.72
C GLU A 239 -37.84 -25.61 17.22
N LYS A 240 -37.23 -25.99 16.10
CA LYS A 240 -36.13 -25.23 15.48
C LYS A 240 -36.60 -23.89 14.92
N GLU A 241 -37.82 -23.79 14.42
CA GLU A 241 -38.42 -22.51 13.99
C GLU A 241 -38.62 -21.57 15.18
N ILE A 242 -39.12 -22.06 16.31
CA ILE A 242 -39.26 -21.28 17.56
C ILE A 242 -37.90 -20.81 18.06
N GLU A 243 -36.89 -21.69 18.07
CA GLU A 243 -35.54 -21.32 18.51
C GLU A 243 -34.90 -20.30 17.56
N ASN A 244 -35.11 -20.43 16.24
CA ASN A 244 -34.64 -19.44 15.27
C ASN A 244 -35.27 -18.06 15.50
N MET A 245 -36.58 -18.01 15.81
CA MET A 245 -37.25 -16.75 16.15
C MET A 245 -36.66 -16.12 17.42
N ARG A 246 -36.42 -16.91 18.48
CA ARG A 246 -35.79 -16.41 19.71
C ARG A 246 -34.38 -15.86 19.49
N LEU A 247 -33.56 -16.57 18.70
CA LEU A 247 -32.21 -16.11 18.38
C LEU A 247 -32.24 -14.81 17.58
N LYS A 248 -33.19 -14.65 16.65
CA LYS A 248 -33.40 -13.38 15.93
C LYS A 248 -33.75 -12.23 16.87
N GLU A 249 -34.67 -12.44 17.82
CA GLU A 249 -35.02 -11.44 18.83
C GLU A 249 -33.81 -11.02 19.70
N ILE A 250 -32.95 -11.97 20.07
CA ILE A 250 -31.72 -11.70 20.81
C ILE A 250 -30.74 -10.86 19.99
N VAL A 251 -30.54 -11.22 18.71
CA VAL A 251 -29.66 -10.47 17.79
C VAL A 251 -30.16 -9.04 17.63
N GLU A 252 -31.45 -8.84 17.33
CA GLU A 252 -32.04 -7.51 17.19
C GLU A 252 -31.89 -6.68 18.46
N LYS A 253 -32.08 -7.29 19.64
CA LYS A 253 -31.88 -6.63 20.94
C LYS A 253 -30.42 -6.21 21.14
N CYS A 254 -29.46 -7.06 20.80
CA CYS A 254 -28.03 -6.74 20.88
C CYS A 254 -27.64 -5.63 19.89
N GLU A 255 -28.17 -5.65 18.66
CA GLU A 255 -27.94 -4.61 17.66
C GLU A 255 -28.47 -3.24 18.12
N MET A 256 -29.68 -3.20 18.70
CA MET A 256 -30.24 -1.98 19.28
C MET A 256 -29.38 -1.46 20.45
N GLN A 257 -28.90 -2.34 21.34
CA GLN A 257 -28.01 -1.94 22.43
C GLN A 257 -26.68 -1.38 21.91
N ASN A 258 -26.05 -2.06 20.95
CA ASN A 258 -24.82 -1.59 20.33
C ASN A 258 -25.00 -0.23 19.65
N SER A 259 -26.09 -0.03 18.91
CA SER A 259 -26.41 1.27 18.30
C SER A 259 -26.57 2.36 19.35
N ASN A 260 -27.21 2.08 20.49
CA ASN A 260 -27.32 3.02 21.59
C ASN A 260 -25.94 3.37 22.20
N TYR A 261 -25.06 2.37 22.41
CA TYR A 261 -23.71 2.62 22.91
C TYR A 261 -22.88 3.48 21.95
N GLU A 262 -22.93 3.18 20.65
CA GLU A 262 -22.25 3.97 19.63
C GLU A 262 -22.74 5.43 19.62
N ASN A 263 -24.05 5.65 19.72
CA ASN A 263 -24.61 7.01 19.79
C ASN A 263 -24.12 7.77 21.04
N VAL A 264 -24.03 7.09 22.19
CA VAL A 264 -23.49 7.69 23.43
C VAL A 264 -22.00 8.01 23.29
N LEU A 265 -21.20 7.08 22.74
CA LEU A 265 -19.77 7.28 22.52
C LEU A 265 -19.50 8.42 21.54
N GLU A 266 -20.28 8.53 20.46
CA GLU A 266 -20.16 9.62 19.50
C GLU A 266 -20.57 10.97 20.12
N GLY A 267 -21.57 10.98 21.01
CA GLY A 267 -21.92 12.15 21.81
C GLY A 267 -20.75 12.60 22.71
N ILE A 268 -20.16 11.67 23.45
CA ILE A 268 -18.98 11.92 24.30
C ILE A 268 -17.82 12.45 23.44
N ARG A 269 -17.55 11.83 22.29
CA ARG A 269 -16.48 12.25 21.38
C ARG A 269 -16.69 13.68 20.88
N LYS A 270 -17.91 14.04 20.47
CA LYS A 270 -18.23 15.40 20.02
C LYS A 270 -18.04 16.42 21.13
N ASN A 271 -18.50 16.11 22.34
CA ASN A 271 -18.32 16.99 23.50
C ASN A 271 -16.85 17.17 23.86
N LEU A 272 -16.06 16.08 23.85
CA LEU A 272 -14.62 16.13 24.08
C LEU A 272 -13.90 17.01 23.05
N LEU A 273 -14.17 16.80 21.75
CA LEU A 273 -13.56 17.59 20.68
C LEU A 273 -13.95 19.07 20.77
N GLN A 274 -15.20 19.36 21.10
CA GLN A 274 -15.69 20.72 21.28
C GLN A 274 -15.03 21.39 22.49
N GLY A 275 -14.88 20.69 23.61
CA GLY A 275 -14.18 21.18 24.80
C GLY A 275 -12.69 21.46 24.54
N VAL A 276 -12.00 20.56 23.82
CA VAL A 276 -10.62 20.79 23.37
C VAL A 276 -10.54 22.03 22.47
N LYS A 277 -11.46 22.17 21.50
CA LYS A 277 -11.49 23.31 20.59
C LYS A 277 -11.67 24.63 21.36
N GLN A 278 -12.62 24.68 22.30
CA GLN A 278 -12.86 25.86 23.14
C GLN A 278 -11.65 26.20 24.02
N ALA A 279 -11.01 25.20 24.62
CA ALA A 279 -9.80 25.40 25.42
C ALA A 279 -8.65 25.98 24.57
N LEU A 280 -8.48 25.49 23.33
CA LEU A 280 -7.48 26.02 22.40
C LEU A 280 -7.83 27.43 21.90
N GLU A 281 -9.11 27.74 21.66
CA GLU A 281 -9.56 29.07 21.26
C GLU A 281 -9.33 30.10 22.37
N GLN A 282 -9.69 29.76 23.61
CA GLN A 282 -9.43 30.58 24.80
C GLN A 282 -7.92 30.85 24.93
N TRP A 283 -7.11 29.80 24.79
CA TRP A 283 -5.66 29.90 24.85
C TRP A 283 -5.08 30.85 23.79
N ASN A 284 -5.62 30.86 22.57
CA ASN A 284 -5.14 31.73 21.50
C ASN A 284 -5.49 33.21 21.73
N THR A 285 -6.48 33.51 22.58
CA THR A 285 -6.89 34.89 22.89
C THR A 285 -6.10 35.54 24.02
N GLU A 286 -5.41 34.76 24.86
CA GLU A 286 -4.64 35.28 25.98
C GLU A 286 -3.25 35.80 25.52
N THR A 287 -2.95 37.05 25.83
CA THR A 287 -1.67 37.72 25.48
C THR A 287 -0.44 37.08 26.12
N GLN A 288 -0.63 36.27 27.16
CA GLN A 288 0.40 35.44 27.77
C GLN A 288 -0.17 34.03 27.92
N PRO A 289 0.08 33.15 26.93
CA PRO A 289 -0.41 31.78 26.96
C PRO A 289 0.30 30.98 28.06
N THR A 290 -0.14 31.10 29.32
CA THR A 290 0.13 30.08 30.32
C THR A 290 -0.80 28.93 30.00
N PHE A 291 -0.26 27.82 29.49
CA PHE A 291 -1.04 26.65 29.08
C PHE A 291 -1.99 26.26 30.24
N PRO A 292 -3.32 26.36 30.09
CA PRO A 292 -4.22 25.96 31.16
C PRO A 292 -4.27 24.44 31.17
N MET A 293 -3.52 23.84 32.08
CA MET A 293 -3.33 22.38 32.19
C MET A 293 -4.55 21.66 32.76
N LYS A 294 -5.67 22.35 32.90
CA LYS A 294 -6.94 21.84 33.44
C LYS A 294 -7.82 21.23 32.34
N LEU A 295 -7.22 20.51 31.39
CA LEU A 295 -7.94 19.99 30.23
C LEU A 295 -9.04 19.02 30.67
N PHE A 296 -8.69 18.02 31.47
CA PHE A 296 -9.63 17.04 31.97
C PHE A 296 -10.65 17.68 32.93
N GLU A 297 -10.25 18.61 33.78
CA GLU A 297 -11.19 19.37 34.63
C GLU A 297 -12.24 20.13 33.80
N VAL A 298 -11.86 20.69 32.63
CA VAL A 298 -12.81 21.33 31.71
C VAL A 298 -13.68 20.30 31.01
N LEU A 299 -13.10 19.21 30.51
CA LEU A 299 -13.82 18.17 29.76
C LEU A 299 -14.87 17.45 30.61
N PHE A 300 -14.59 17.25 31.89
CA PHE A 300 -15.46 16.53 32.81
C PHE A 300 -16.27 17.44 33.75
N ARG A 301 -16.27 18.76 33.51
CA ARG A 301 -16.97 19.73 34.37
C ARG A 301 -18.48 19.48 34.47
N ASP A 302 -19.10 19.09 33.36
CA ASP A 302 -20.56 18.97 33.24
C ASP A 302 -21.10 17.63 33.75
N PHE A 303 -20.22 16.73 34.17
CA PHE A 303 -20.63 15.47 34.76
C PHE A 303 -20.86 15.66 36.26
N GLU A 304 -21.96 15.14 36.80
CA GLU A 304 -22.19 15.07 38.24
C GLU A 304 -21.23 14.03 38.86
N MET A 305 -20.06 14.50 39.28
CA MET A 305 -18.94 13.65 39.66
C MET A 305 -18.75 13.63 41.16
N SER A 306 -18.36 12.48 41.71
CA SER A 306 -17.89 12.43 43.10
C SER A 306 -16.61 13.26 43.28
N GLU A 307 -16.40 13.82 44.47
CA GLU A 307 -15.17 14.56 44.82
C GLU A 307 -13.90 13.72 44.60
N ASP A 308 -13.97 12.41 44.87
CA ASP A 308 -12.87 11.48 44.63
C ASP A 308 -12.51 11.39 43.13
N PHE A 309 -13.53 11.43 42.26
CA PHE A 309 -13.30 11.40 40.82
C PHE A 309 -12.75 12.74 40.33
N LEU A 310 -13.26 13.87 40.82
CA LEU A 310 -12.71 15.20 40.52
C LEU A 310 -11.24 15.32 40.95
N THR A 311 -10.89 14.73 42.09
CA THR A 311 -9.50 14.67 42.57
C THR A 311 -8.61 13.86 41.64
N SER A 312 -9.10 12.71 41.16
CA SER A 312 -8.40 11.89 40.17
C SER A 312 -8.19 12.63 38.85
N ILE A 313 -9.21 13.36 38.37
CA ILE A 313 -9.13 14.19 37.16
C ILE A 313 -8.04 15.27 37.29
N LYS A 314 -7.97 15.96 38.44
CA LYS A 314 -6.91 16.95 38.70
C LYS A 314 -5.51 16.32 38.70
N ALA A 315 -5.36 15.09 39.19
CA ALA A 315 -4.08 14.38 39.13
C ALA A 315 -3.67 14.10 37.67
N TYR A 316 -4.61 13.66 36.82
CA TYR A 316 -4.34 13.46 35.39
C TYR A 316 -3.99 14.75 34.65
N ASP A 317 -4.60 15.88 35.02
CA ASP A 317 -4.24 17.20 34.49
C ASP A 317 -2.79 17.56 34.80
N ILE A 318 -2.34 17.31 36.04
CA ILE A 318 -0.93 17.52 36.45
C ILE A 318 0.02 16.56 35.72
N GLU A 319 -0.33 15.29 35.56
CA GLU A 319 0.51 14.33 34.84
C GLU A 319 0.62 14.70 33.35
N PHE A 320 -0.50 15.07 32.74
CA PHE A 320 -0.55 15.54 31.37
C PHE A 320 0.29 16.80 31.19
N GLU A 321 0.26 17.72 32.18
CA GLU A 321 1.12 18.88 32.22
C GLU A 321 2.60 18.55 32.13
N GLN A 322 3.04 17.62 32.97
CA GLN A 322 4.42 17.20 33.00
C GLN A 322 4.83 16.55 31.67
N ILE A 323 3.97 15.72 31.08
CA ILE A 323 4.21 15.07 29.80
C ILE A 323 4.34 16.10 28.67
N ILE A 324 3.40 17.03 28.58
CA ILE A 324 3.36 18.04 27.53
C ILE A 324 4.54 19.02 27.67
N THR A 325 4.82 19.50 28.88
CA THR A 325 5.97 20.38 29.16
C THR A 325 7.27 19.71 28.77
N LYS A 326 7.49 18.46 29.21
CA LYS A 326 8.68 17.67 28.84
C LYS A 326 8.77 17.44 27.33
N ARG A 327 7.65 17.20 26.64
CA ARG A 327 7.61 17.03 25.18
C ARG A 327 7.99 18.32 24.47
N PHE A 328 7.46 19.47 24.88
CA PHE A 328 7.79 20.77 24.32
C PHE A 328 9.26 21.14 24.55
N GLU A 329 9.78 20.92 25.75
CA GLU A 329 11.19 21.17 26.08
C GLU A 329 12.11 20.32 25.20
N ASN A 330 11.81 19.02 25.07
CA ASN A 330 12.57 18.13 24.19
C ASN A 330 12.54 18.57 22.72
N GLU A 331 11.38 19.00 22.21
CA GLU A 331 11.25 19.46 20.84
C GLU A 331 11.97 20.80 20.62
N LEU A 332 11.95 21.70 21.61
CA LEU A 332 12.70 22.95 21.59
C LEU A 332 14.21 22.69 21.61
N ILE A 333 14.69 21.76 22.43
CA ILE A 333 16.10 21.32 22.45
C ILE A 333 16.50 20.74 21.09
N LYS A 334 15.67 19.88 20.48
CA LYS A 334 15.92 19.32 19.14
C LYS A 334 16.01 20.43 18.09
N ARG A 335 15.07 21.39 18.07
CA ARG A 335 15.08 22.53 17.14
C ARG A 335 16.31 23.42 17.35
N LYS A 336 16.65 23.74 18.60
CA LYS A 336 17.85 24.52 18.96
C LYS A 336 19.13 23.83 18.48
N THR A 337 19.22 22.51 18.64
CA THR A 337 20.37 21.71 18.17
C THR A 337 20.48 21.72 16.65
N LYS A 338 19.36 21.54 15.93
CA LYS A 338 19.33 21.64 14.45
C LYS A 338 19.74 23.03 13.97
N MET A 339 19.21 24.08 14.58
CA MET A 339 19.56 25.47 14.26
C MET A 339 21.04 25.75 14.50
N ARG A 340 21.57 25.34 15.67
CA ARG A 340 22.99 25.47 16.01
C ARG A 340 23.88 24.77 14.97
N SER A 341 23.56 23.53 14.59
CA SER A 341 24.29 22.79 13.54
C SER A 341 24.24 23.51 12.19
N HIS A 342 23.11 24.09 11.81
CA HIS A 342 22.99 24.86 10.57
C HIS A 342 23.87 26.13 10.60
N ILE A 343 23.83 26.89 11.69
CA ILE A 343 24.65 28.09 11.88
C ILE A 343 26.13 27.74 11.85
N CYS A 344 26.57 26.71 12.59
CA CYS A 344 27.97 26.27 12.59
C CYS A 344 28.44 25.87 11.19
N ARG A 345 27.64 25.12 10.42
CA ARG A 345 27.97 24.75 9.03
C ARG A 345 28.10 25.98 8.12
N LYS A 346 27.21 26.97 8.25
CA LYS A 346 27.30 28.22 7.49
C LYS A 346 28.54 29.02 7.87
N LEU A 347 28.87 29.13 9.15
CA LEU A 347 30.06 29.82 9.63
C LEU A 347 31.35 29.18 9.12
N VAL A 348 31.47 27.85 9.17
CA VAL A 348 32.64 27.12 8.65
C VAL A 348 32.80 27.33 7.14
N LYS A 349 31.70 27.23 6.37
CA LYS A 349 31.73 27.51 4.93
C LYS A 349 32.10 28.96 4.61
N GLY A 350 31.56 29.91 5.38
CA GLY A 350 31.89 31.33 5.25
C GLY A 350 33.36 31.61 5.52
N LYS A 351 33.90 31.06 6.62
CA LYS A 351 35.32 31.17 6.98
C LYS A 351 36.23 30.62 5.88
N LYS A 352 35.91 29.44 5.33
CA LYS A 352 36.68 28.81 4.25
C LYS A 352 36.69 29.68 2.98
N ARG A 353 35.52 30.18 2.54
CA ARG A 353 35.43 31.09 1.38
C ARG A 353 36.21 32.39 1.57
N LEU A 354 36.17 32.94 2.78
CA LEU A 354 36.92 34.16 3.10
C LEU A 354 38.44 33.88 3.04
N GLN A 355 38.89 32.77 3.63
CA GLN A 355 40.29 32.34 3.56
C GLN A 355 40.75 32.17 2.11
N GLU A 356 40.00 31.44 1.28
CA GLU A 356 40.32 31.24 -0.15
C GLU A 356 40.44 32.58 -0.89
N LYS A 357 39.56 33.54 -0.60
CA LYS A 357 39.59 34.89 -1.19
C LYS A 357 40.86 35.66 -0.79
N TYR A 358 41.28 35.58 0.47
CA TYR A 358 42.52 36.21 0.94
C TYR A 358 43.75 35.54 0.34
N GLU A 359 43.80 34.21 0.30
CA GLU A 359 44.89 33.45 -0.34
C GLU A 359 45.00 33.76 -1.83
N GLN A 360 43.87 33.88 -2.54
CA GLN A 360 43.85 34.30 -3.93
C GLN A 360 44.37 35.73 -4.12
N LYS A 361 43.95 36.68 -3.27
CA LYS A 361 44.44 38.07 -3.31
C LYS A 361 45.95 38.12 -3.06
N LEU A 362 46.45 37.34 -2.10
CA LEU A 362 47.88 37.24 -1.80
C LEU A 362 48.67 36.67 -2.97
N ARG A 363 48.17 35.61 -3.62
CA ARG A 363 48.77 35.05 -4.85
C ARG A 363 48.86 36.09 -5.97
N MET A 364 47.78 36.84 -6.21
CA MET A 364 47.75 37.90 -7.22
C MET A 364 48.75 39.03 -6.90
N GLN A 365 48.86 39.43 -5.64
CA GLN A 365 49.82 40.45 -5.20
C GLN A 365 51.27 39.96 -5.38
N ASN A 366 51.58 38.73 -4.97
CA ASN A 366 52.90 38.15 -5.17
C ASN A 366 53.24 38.05 -6.66
N TRP A 367 52.28 37.67 -7.50
CA TRP A 367 52.46 37.61 -8.95
C TRP A 367 52.72 39.01 -9.56
N ALA A 368 51.94 40.02 -9.15
CA ALA A 368 52.14 41.41 -9.58
C ALA A 368 53.52 41.94 -9.16
N GLN A 369 53.97 41.65 -7.94
CA GLN A 369 55.31 42.01 -7.46
C GLN A 369 56.42 41.35 -8.29
N ARG A 370 56.28 40.06 -8.63
CA ARG A 370 57.22 39.36 -9.52
C ARG A 370 57.29 40.03 -10.90
N LEU A 371 56.15 40.41 -11.48
CA LEU A 371 56.11 41.13 -12.75
C LEU A 371 56.73 42.53 -12.65
N GLN A 372 56.46 43.26 -11.57
CA GLN A 372 57.07 44.57 -11.35
C GLN A 372 58.59 44.47 -11.23
N LEU A 373 59.10 43.46 -10.52
CA LEU A 373 60.53 43.18 -10.43
C LEU A 373 61.13 42.86 -11.80
N LYS A 374 60.44 42.06 -12.64
CA LYS A 374 60.86 41.82 -14.04
C LYS A 374 60.92 43.11 -14.85
N LEU A 375 59.91 43.96 -14.73
CA LEU A 375 59.85 45.23 -15.46
C LEU A 375 61.00 46.16 -15.04
N VAL A 376 61.29 46.26 -13.74
CA VAL A 376 62.43 47.04 -13.23
C VAL A 376 63.75 46.51 -13.78
N LYS A 377 63.95 45.18 -13.77
CA LYS A 377 65.14 44.53 -14.36
C LYS A 377 65.30 44.88 -15.84
N LEU A 378 64.25 44.74 -16.65
CA LEU A 378 64.26 45.10 -18.06
C LEU A 378 64.58 46.58 -18.29
N LYS A 379 64.02 47.49 -17.47
CA LYS A 379 64.33 48.93 -17.53
C LYS A 379 65.81 49.21 -17.22
N CYS A 380 66.37 48.57 -16.19
CA CYS A 380 67.79 48.70 -15.87
C CYS A 380 68.68 48.21 -17.01
N PHE A 381 68.35 47.06 -17.63
CA PHE A 381 69.08 46.54 -18.77
C PHE A 381 69.01 47.47 -19.99
N SER A 382 67.82 47.98 -20.30
CA SER A 382 67.63 48.97 -21.37
C SER A 382 68.46 50.24 -21.13
N ALA A 383 68.50 50.75 -19.90
CA ALA A 383 69.35 51.89 -19.54
C ALA A 383 70.84 51.59 -19.71
N LEU A 384 71.32 50.42 -19.27
CA LEU A 384 72.71 49.99 -19.49
C LEU A 384 73.06 49.92 -20.98
N ARG A 385 72.16 49.35 -21.80
CA ARG A 385 72.32 49.31 -23.26
C ARG A 385 72.45 50.70 -23.87
N GLN A 386 71.61 51.65 -23.45
CA GLN A 386 71.68 53.03 -23.92
C GLN A 386 72.99 53.73 -23.53
N ILE A 387 73.44 53.54 -22.27
CA ILE A 387 74.74 54.07 -21.82
C ILE A 387 75.88 53.53 -22.70
N PHE A 388 75.85 52.23 -23.00
CA PHE A 388 76.90 51.59 -23.80
C PHE A 388 76.92 52.09 -25.25
N ILE A 389 75.74 52.27 -25.86
CA ILE A 389 75.60 52.85 -27.21
C ILE A 389 76.12 54.29 -27.22
N ASN A 390 75.68 55.12 -26.28
CA ASN A 390 76.08 56.52 -26.20
C ASN A 390 77.58 56.69 -25.99
N ALA A 391 78.17 55.93 -25.06
CA ALA A 391 79.61 55.98 -24.77
C ALA A 391 80.48 55.57 -25.98
N GLN A 392 79.95 54.79 -26.91
CA GLN A 392 80.65 54.45 -28.15
C GLN A 392 80.49 55.48 -29.25
N LEU A 393 79.30 56.06 -29.39
CA LEU A 393 79.06 57.16 -30.33
C LEU A 393 79.98 58.36 -30.04
N GLU A 394 80.30 58.61 -28.77
CA GLU A 394 81.19 59.69 -28.35
C GLU A 394 82.68 59.44 -28.66
N LYS A 395 83.13 58.17 -28.79
CA LYS A 395 84.56 57.84 -28.82
C LYS A 395 85.22 57.84 -30.19
N ASP A 396 84.55 57.32 -31.22
CA ASP A 396 85.22 57.03 -32.50
C ASP A 396 84.66 57.75 -33.73
N GLY A 397 83.45 58.34 -33.70
CA GLY A 397 82.80 58.92 -34.89
C GLY A 397 82.56 57.96 -36.07
N ALA A 398 83.22 56.80 -36.06
CA ALA A 398 83.09 55.68 -36.97
C ALA A 398 82.14 54.64 -36.38
N ALA A 399 81.45 53.94 -37.27
CA ALA A 399 80.42 52.96 -36.94
C ALA A 399 80.90 51.94 -35.89
N MET A 400 80.01 51.63 -34.94
CA MET A 400 80.22 50.68 -33.85
C MET A 400 80.77 49.34 -34.37
N ASN A 401 81.93 48.91 -33.85
CA ASN A 401 82.59 47.67 -34.27
C ASN A 401 81.65 46.46 -34.09
N GLU A 402 81.58 45.59 -35.09
CA GLU A 402 80.75 44.37 -35.12
C GLU A 402 80.96 43.45 -33.89
N LYS A 403 82.19 43.38 -33.36
CA LYS A 403 82.49 42.64 -32.13
C LYS A 403 81.75 43.17 -30.90
N MET A 404 81.49 44.48 -30.87
CA MET A 404 80.79 45.16 -29.78
C MET A 404 79.29 44.84 -29.79
N TRP A 405 78.70 44.77 -30.98
CA TRP A 405 77.32 44.35 -31.18
C TRP A 405 77.12 42.90 -30.76
N GLU A 406 78.07 42.03 -31.08
CA GLU A 406 78.03 40.64 -30.66
C GLU A 406 78.15 40.50 -29.13
N LEU A 407 79.02 41.29 -28.49
CA LEU A 407 79.12 41.32 -27.03
C LEU A 407 77.79 41.76 -26.37
N LEU A 408 77.13 42.80 -26.91
CA LEU A 408 75.83 43.25 -26.43
C LEU A 408 74.76 42.17 -26.59
N ARG A 409 74.77 41.45 -27.72
CA ARG A 409 73.83 40.35 -27.98
C ARG A 409 74.03 39.19 -27.01
N VAL A 410 75.27 38.77 -26.75
CA VAL A 410 75.61 37.74 -25.76
C VAL A 410 75.22 38.17 -24.34
N LEU A 411 75.41 39.45 -23.99
CA LEU A 411 74.98 39.98 -22.69
C LEU A 411 73.45 40.02 -22.57
N GLU A 412 72.75 40.34 -23.65
CA GLU A 412 71.27 40.32 -23.71
C GLU A 412 70.72 38.90 -23.52
N ASP A 413 71.28 37.91 -24.21
CA ASP A 413 70.88 36.51 -24.04
C ASP A 413 71.15 35.98 -22.63
N LYS A 414 72.34 36.25 -22.08
CA LYS A 414 72.66 35.88 -20.69
C LYS A 414 71.73 36.56 -19.69
N TYR A 415 71.41 37.83 -19.89
CA TYR A 415 70.50 38.55 -19.03
C TYR A 415 69.08 37.99 -19.11
N GLN A 416 68.60 37.69 -20.32
CA GLN A 416 67.29 37.11 -20.53
C GLN A 416 67.17 35.73 -19.87
N THR A 417 68.26 34.95 -19.88
CA THR A 417 68.35 33.65 -19.21
C THR A 417 68.22 33.82 -17.69
N ILE A 418 69.00 34.73 -17.08
CA ILE A 418 68.92 35.03 -15.63
C ILE A 418 67.54 35.58 -15.22
N VAL A 419 66.92 36.41 -16.07
CA VAL A 419 65.57 36.95 -15.84
C VAL A 419 64.51 35.84 -15.87
N ASN A 420 64.72 34.80 -16.69
CA ASN A 420 63.81 33.67 -16.81
C ASN A 420 63.99 32.64 -15.68
N GLU A 421 65.21 32.43 -15.16
CA GLU A 421 65.50 31.44 -14.11
C GLU A 421 65.08 31.87 -12.68
N ILE A 422 65.00 33.17 -12.39
CA ILE A 422 64.64 33.67 -11.04
C ILE A 422 63.12 33.65 -10.78
N VAL A 423 62.33 33.05 -11.67
CA VAL A 423 60.85 33.09 -11.71
C VAL A 423 60.27 31.73 -11.39
#